data_AF-A0A354XTN8-F1
#
_entry.id   AF-A0A354XTN8-F1
#
_cell.length_a   1.000
_cell.length_b   1.000
_cell.length_c   1.000
_cell.angle_alpha   90.00
_cell.angle_beta   90.00
_cell.angle_gamma   90.00
#
_symmetry.space_group_name_H-M   'P 1'
#
loop_
_entity.id
_entity.type
_entity.pdbx_description
1 polymer ?
#
loop_
_entity_poly.entity_id
_entity_poly.type
_entity_poly.pdbx_seq_one_letter_code
_entity_poly.pdbx_strand_id
1 'polypeptide(L)'
;VHITVKITKGRYDFYPDSAFTREYYISNHDQDNPKKVGFALENLQNVTIDGQGSEFVFHGRMIPFAILKGQNITLKNFSVDFELPALRQLNILEVNPGKDELLAEIYPGGNYRIDTEKLVLLGEGYEVTPQRSMAFRPDKRLTYIRRDVSFNPLSVTEASPDVLR
;
A
#
# COMPACT_ATOMS: atom_id res chain seq x y z
N VAL A 1 -14.84 -32.86 6.25
CA VAL A 1 -14.08 -32.98 4.98
C VAL A 1 -13.19 -31.76 4.87
N HIS A 2 -11.93 -31.91 4.46
CA HIS A 2 -11.00 -30.80 4.26
C HIS A 2 -10.79 -30.58 2.76
N ILE A 3 -10.99 -29.34 2.30
CA ILE A 3 -10.92 -28.98 0.88
C ILE A 3 -9.61 -28.24 0.63
N THR A 4 -8.90 -28.60 -0.43
CA THR A 4 -7.70 -27.86 -0.89
C THR A 4 -7.94 -27.31 -2.28
N VAL A 5 -7.88 -25.98 -2.41
CA VAL A 5 -7.84 -25.27 -3.68
C VAL A 5 -6.38 -25.03 -4.04
N LYS A 6 -5.93 -25.65 -5.13
CA LYS A 6 -4.59 -25.43 -5.68
C LYS A 6 -4.65 -24.44 -6.82
N ILE A 7 -3.90 -23.36 -6.71
CA ILE A 7 -3.72 -22.38 -7.77
C ILE A 7 -2.39 -22.70 -8.41
N THR A 8 -2.40 -22.97 -9.72
CA THR A 8 -1.18 -23.33 -10.47
C THR A 8 -0.17 -22.19 -10.36
N LYS A 9 1.12 -22.52 -10.26
CA LYS A 9 2.18 -21.51 -10.15
C LYS A 9 2.08 -20.48 -11.28
N GLY A 10 1.96 -19.19 -10.93
CA GLY A 10 1.96 -18.09 -11.88
C GLY A 10 1.88 -16.73 -11.18
N ARG A 11 1.88 -15.67 -11.97
CA ARG A 11 1.51 -14.33 -11.51
C ARG A 11 0.02 -14.13 -11.78
N TYR A 12 -0.70 -13.64 -10.78
CA TYR A 12 -2.13 -13.35 -10.86
C TYR A 12 -2.36 -11.90 -10.42
N ASP A 13 -2.90 -11.10 -11.33
CA ASP A 13 -3.20 -9.69 -11.11
C ASP A 13 -4.70 -9.53 -10.77
N PHE A 14 -4.99 -8.84 -9.67
CA PHE A 14 -6.34 -8.65 -9.13
C PHE A 14 -6.73 -7.17 -9.18
N TYR A 15 -7.87 -6.89 -9.82
CA TYR A 15 -8.36 -5.52 -10.04
C TYR A 15 -9.64 -5.20 -9.25
N PRO A 16 -9.87 -3.94 -8.86
CA PRO A 16 -11.04 -3.54 -8.06
C PRO A 16 -12.40 -3.76 -8.74
N ASP A 17 -12.42 -3.75 -10.08
CA ASP A 17 -13.65 -3.81 -10.89
C ASP A 17 -14.39 -5.14 -10.73
N SER A 18 -13.64 -6.24 -10.54
CA SER A 18 -14.17 -7.58 -10.32
C SER A 18 -14.07 -8.05 -8.87
N ALA A 19 -13.69 -7.16 -7.94
CA ALA A 19 -13.49 -7.51 -6.55
C ALA A 19 -14.82 -7.71 -5.80
N PHE A 20 -14.79 -8.56 -4.77
CA PHE A 20 -15.89 -8.59 -3.82
C PHE A 20 -16.04 -7.21 -3.17
N THR A 21 -17.27 -6.76 -3.02
CA THR A 21 -17.61 -5.53 -2.30
C THR A 21 -18.29 -5.92 -0.99
N ARG A 22 -17.73 -5.49 0.14
CA ARG A 22 -18.13 -5.94 1.48
C ARG A 22 -18.09 -4.80 2.49
N GLU A 23 -19.00 -4.83 3.45
CA GLU A 23 -18.96 -3.93 4.61
C GLU A 23 -18.20 -4.62 5.74
N TYR A 24 -17.00 -4.13 6.06
CA TYR A 24 -16.15 -4.67 7.11
C TYR A 24 -15.68 -3.57 8.06
N TYR A 25 -15.81 -3.82 9.35
CA TYR A 25 -15.24 -2.98 10.40
C TYR A 25 -13.96 -3.64 10.92
N ILE A 26 -12.82 -3.12 10.49
CA ILE A 26 -11.50 -3.69 10.79
C ILE A 26 -10.85 -2.82 11.86
N SER A 27 -10.57 -3.40 13.03
CA SER A 27 -9.94 -2.66 14.12
C SER A 27 -8.63 -2.01 13.66
N ASN A 28 -8.38 -0.78 14.13
CA ASN A 28 -7.16 0.00 13.88
C ASN A 28 -6.90 0.32 12.39
N HIS A 29 -7.93 0.27 11.55
CA HIS A 29 -7.89 0.69 10.15
C HIS A 29 -8.97 1.75 9.88
N ASP A 30 -8.93 2.37 8.71
CA ASP A 30 -10.01 3.25 8.26
C ASP A 30 -11.33 2.45 8.14
N GLN A 31 -12.43 3.08 8.54
CA GLN A 31 -13.78 2.49 8.50
C GLN A 31 -14.54 2.89 7.23
N ASP A 32 -13.80 3.30 6.20
CA ASP A 32 -14.33 3.54 4.86
C ASP A 32 -14.95 2.26 4.33
N ASN A 33 -16.23 2.34 3.98
CA ASN A 33 -17.01 1.23 3.46
C ASN A 33 -17.78 1.71 2.21
N PRO A 34 -18.03 0.82 1.24
CA PRO A 34 -17.68 -0.59 1.25
C PRO A 34 -16.21 -0.85 0.83
N LYS A 35 -15.64 -1.95 1.32
CA LYS A 35 -14.27 -2.38 1.00
C LYS A 35 -14.25 -3.31 -0.22
N LYS A 36 -13.23 -3.16 -1.08
CA LYS A 36 -12.93 -4.05 -2.20
C LYS A 36 -11.99 -5.17 -1.72
N VAL A 37 -12.32 -6.42 -2.02
CA VAL A 37 -11.63 -7.59 -1.47
C VAL A 37 -11.34 -8.62 -2.56
N GLY A 38 -10.11 -9.10 -2.66
CA GLY A 38 -9.74 -10.17 -3.59
C GLY A 38 -10.32 -11.52 -3.18
N PHE A 39 -9.99 -11.95 -1.95
CA PHE A 39 -10.43 -13.23 -1.39
C PHE A 39 -11.28 -13.00 -0.12
N ALA A 40 -12.61 -12.99 -0.28
CA ALA A 40 -13.56 -12.92 0.84
C ALA A 40 -13.92 -14.34 1.33
N LEU A 41 -13.19 -14.83 2.33
CA LEU A 41 -13.33 -16.17 2.91
C LEU A 41 -14.27 -16.13 4.13
N GLU A 42 -15.58 -16.16 3.87
CA GLU A 42 -16.63 -15.98 4.89
C GLU A 42 -17.32 -17.30 5.22
N ASN A 43 -17.46 -17.62 6.51
CA ASN A 43 -18.15 -18.82 7.02
C ASN A 43 -17.59 -20.16 6.48
N LEU A 44 -16.29 -20.20 6.20
CA LEU A 44 -15.61 -21.41 5.69
C LEU A 44 -14.98 -22.22 6.83
N GLN A 45 -14.97 -23.55 6.68
CA GLN A 45 -14.30 -24.45 7.61
C GLN A 45 -13.49 -25.51 6.86
N ASN A 46 -12.28 -25.82 7.35
CA ASN A 46 -11.39 -26.86 6.80
C ASN A 46 -11.02 -26.61 5.32
N VAL A 47 -10.51 -25.42 5.01
CA VAL A 47 -10.13 -25.02 3.65
C VAL A 47 -8.64 -24.64 3.59
N THR A 48 -7.94 -25.13 2.58
CA THR A 48 -6.59 -24.69 2.22
C THR A 48 -6.60 -23.99 0.87
N ILE A 49 -6.06 -22.78 0.81
CA ILE A 49 -5.65 -22.11 -0.43
C ILE A 49 -4.14 -22.30 -0.57
N ASP A 50 -3.74 -23.08 -1.56
CA ASP A 50 -2.34 -23.41 -1.85
C ASP A 50 -1.93 -22.79 -3.18
N GLY A 51 -1.12 -21.73 -3.13
CA GLY A 51 -0.71 -20.97 -4.30
C GLY A 51 0.41 -21.61 -5.13
N GLN A 52 0.98 -22.74 -4.69
CA GLN A 52 2.03 -23.47 -5.43
C GLN A 52 3.24 -22.61 -5.86
N GLY A 53 3.56 -21.55 -5.11
CA GLY A 53 4.63 -20.59 -5.40
C GLY A 53 4.20 -19.43 -6.30
N SER A 54 2.90 -19.12 -6.35
CA SER A 54 2.34 -18.01 -7.14
C SER A 54 2.58 -16.64 -6.50
N GLU A 55 2.52 -15.61 -7.34
CA GLU A 55 2.56 -14.21 -6.96
C GLU A 55 1.16 -13.61 -7.14
N PHE A 56 0.57 -13.08 -6.07
CA PHE A 56 -0.71 -12.39 -6.13
C PHE A 56 -0.47 -10.88 -6.04
N VAL A 57 -0.65 -10.19 -7.17
CA VAL A 57 -0.41 -8.75 -7.28
C VAL A 57 -1.75 -8.01 -7.33
N PHE A 58 -1.94 -7.06 -6.42
CA PHE A 58 -3.18 -6.31 -6.29
C PHE A 58 -3.03 -4.90 -6.88
N HIS A 59 -4.08 -4.48 -7.58
CA HIS A 59 -4.16 -3.17 -8.22
C HIS A 59 -5.13 -2.25 -7.48
N GLY A 60 -4.76 -0.97 -7.36
CA GLY A 60 -5.55 0.03 -6.64
C GLY A 60 -5.70 -0.26 -5.14
N ARG A 61 -6.79 0.21 -4.55
CA ARG A 61 -7.09 0.03 -3.12
C ARG A 61 -7.96 -1.20 -2.88
N MET A 62 -7.32 -2.28 -2.46
CA MET A 62 -7.99 -3.57 -2.20
C MET A 62 -7.44 -4.24 -0.95
N ILE A 63 -8.28 -5.03 -0.29
CA ILE A 63 -7.87 -6.00 0.73
C ILE A 63 -7.57 -7.32 0.01
N PRO A 64 -6.35 -7.87 0.12
CA PRO A 64 -6.01 -9.14 -0.49
C PRO A 64 -6.89 -10.29 0.02
N PHE A 65 -6.92 -10.49 1.34
CA PHE A 65 -7.67 -11.57 1.99
C PHE A 65 -8.46 -11.02 3.18
N ALA A 66 -9.73 -11.39 3.27
CA ALA A 66 -10.55 -11.22 4.46
C ALA A 66 -11.07 -12.59 4.91
N ILE A 67 -10.82 -12.95 6.16
CA ILE A 67 -11.30 -14.22 6.75
C ILE A 67 -12.28 -13.87 7.85
N LEU A 68 -13.56 -14.20 7.65
CA LEU A 68 -14.62 -13.94 8.63
C LEU A 68 -15.28 -15.25 9.04
N LYS A 69 -15.38 -15.47 10.36
CA LYS A 69 -15.96 -16.70 10.93
C LYS A 69 -15.36 -17.97 10.31
N GLY A 70 -14.06 -17.93 10.01
CA GLY A 70 -13.31 -19.05 9.43
C GLY A 70 -12.78 -20.00 10.52
N GLN A 71 -12.83 -21.31 10.27
CA GLN A 71 -12.25 -22.32 11.16
C GLN A 71 -11.31 -23.23 10.37
N ASN A 72 -10.08 -23.46 10.87
CA ASN A 72 -9.10 -24.30 10.19
C ASN A 72 -8.86 -23.90 8.72
N ILE A 73 -8.54 -22.62 8.51
CA ILE A 73 -8.17 -22.06 7.20
C ILE A 73 -6.65 -22.02 7.08
N THR A 74 -6.11 -22.55 5.99
CA THR A 74 -4.67 -22.49 5.67
C THR A 74 -4.45 -21.72 4.39
N LEU A 75 -3.60 -20.69 4.45
CA LEU A 75 -3.09 -19.96 3.29
C LEU A 75 -1.60 -20.27 3.17
N LYS A 76 -1.14 -20.83 2.04
CA LYS A 76 0.27 -21.19 1.89
C LYS A 76 0.77 -21.13 0.44
N ASN A 77 2.08 -21.04 0.31
CA ASN A 77 2.81 -21.11 -0.96
C ASN A 77 2.39 -20.01 -1.95
N PHE A 78 2.26 -18.76 -1.51
CA PHE A 78 2.14 -17.60 -2.39
C PHE A 78 2.74 -16.37 -1.74
N SER A 79 3.05 -15.36 -2.54
CA SER A 79 3.32 -13.99 -2.10
C SER A 79 2.12 -13.08 -2.38
N VAL A 80 2.05 -11.96 -1.65
CA VAL A 80 1.08 -10.88 -1.88
C VAL A 80 1.88 -9.59 -2.02
N ASP A 81 1.61 -8.84 -3.07
CA ASP A 81 2.17 -7.51 -3.28
C ASP A 81 1.15 -6.57 -3.95
N PHE A 82 1.47 -5.29 -4.06
CA PHE A 82 0.69 -4.32 -4.81
C PHE A 82 1.53 -3.78 -5.96
N GLU A 83 0.94 -3.68 -7.16
CA GLU A 83 1.64 -3.15 -8.34
C GLU A 83 2.19 -1.74 -8.06
N LEU A 84 1.39 -0.93 -7.37
CA LEU A 84 1.80 0.36 -6.86
C LEU A 84 1.63 0.39 -5.33
N PRO A 85 2.70 0.57 -4.55
CA PRO A 85 2.60 0.65 -3.10
C PRO A 85 1.60 1.74 -2.67
N ALA A 86 0.85 1.51 -1.59
CA ALA A 86 -0.10 2.50 -1.09
C ALA A 86 0.57 3.76 -0.50
N LEU A 87 1.86 3.67 -0.18
CA LEU A 87 2.69 4.74 0.36
C LEU A 87 3.78 5.13 -0.65
N ARG A 88 4.29 6.36 -0.52
CA ARG A 88 5.49 6.80 -1.24
C ARG A 88 6.64 6.98 -0.27
N GLN A 89 7.84 6.70 -0.75
CA GLN A 89 9.06 6.93 -0.01
C GLN A 89 9.76 8.16 -0.57
N LEU A 90 10.26 9.01 0.32
CA LEU A 90 11.12 10.14 -0.03
C LEU A 90 12.52 9.83 0.48
N ASN A 91 13.45 9.58 -0.43
CA ASN A 91 14.86 9.43 -0.12
C ASN A 91 15.51 10.81 -0.04
N ILE A 92 15.89 11.23 1.16
CA ILE A 92 16.47 12.57 1.38
C ILE A 92 17.88 12.61 0.81
N LEU A 93 18.09 13.48 -0.17
CA LEU A 93 19.36 13.68 -0.87
C LEU A 93 20.18 14.82 -0.26
N GLU A 94 19.50 15.93 0.05
CA GLU A 94 20.10 17.13 0.63
C GLU A 94 19.16 17.75 1.66
N VAL A 95 19.74 18.37 2.69
CA VAL A 95 19.02 19.22 3.64
C VAL A 95 19.74 20.56 3.70
N ASN A 96 18.99 21.65 3.50
CA ASN A 96 19.50 23.02 3.60
C ASN A 96 18.78 23.78 4.73
N PRO A 97 19.31 23.75 5.96
CA PRO A 97 18.69 24.41 7.10
C PRO A 97 18.61 25.94 6.95
N GLY A 98 19.51 26.56 6.17
CA GLY A 98 19.53 28.00 5.98
C GLY A 98 18.35 28.53 5.14
N LYS A 99 17.70 27.66 4.37
CA LYS A 99 16.51 27.95 3.57
C LYS A 99 15.25 27.22 4.04
N ASP A 100 15.37 26.36 5.05
CA ASP A 100 14.33 25.42 5.47
C ASP A 100 13.84 24.53 4.31
N GLU A 101 14.79 24.07 3.48
CA GLU A 101 14.55 23.27 2.28
C GLU A 101 15.17 21.87 2.42
N LEU A 102 14.59 20.89 1.73
CA LEU A 102 15.21 19.60 1.48
C LEU A 102 15.08 19.24 0.00
N LEU A 103 15.94 18.34 -0.46
CA LEU A 103 15.81 17.71 -1.77
C LEU A 103 15.60 16.22 -1.55
N ALA A 104 14.57 15.63 -2.17
CA ALA A 104 14.27 14.22 -2.01
C ALA A 104 13.84 13.55 -3.31
N GLU A 105 14.31 12.33 -3.53
CA GLU A 105 13.85 11.47 -4.61
C GLU A 105 12.60 10.68 -4.16
N ILE A 106 11.53 10.69 -4.96
CA ILE A 106 10.30 9.95 -4.67
C ILE A 106 10.31 8.55 -5.29
N TYR A 107 9.89 7.56 -4.51
CA TYR A 107 9.72 6.18 -4.96
C TYR A 107 8.33 5.60 -4.64
N PRO A 108 7.73 4.83 -5.57
CA PRO A 108 8.11 4.74 -6.98
C PRO A 108 7.88 6.07 -7.71
N GLY A 109 8.71 6.33 -8.71
CA GLY A 109 8.62 7.53 -9.55
C GLY A 109 7.38 7.54 -10.46
N GLY A 110 7.12 8.69 -11.07
CA GLY A 110 6.10 8.88 -12.11
C GLY A 110 4.63 8.84 -11.65
N ASN A 111 4.37 8.62 -10.36
CA ASN A 111 3.01 8.45 -9.81
C ASN A 111 2.64 9.56 -8.82
N TYR A 112 2.86 10.81 -9.23
CA TYR A 112 2.48 12.00 -8.48
C TYR A 112 2.23 13.18 -9.42
N ARG A 113 1.65 14.26 -8.88
CA ARG A 113 1.64 15.58 -9.49
C ARG A 113 1.88 16.64 -8.43
N ILE A 114 2.27 17.83 -8.86
CA ILE A 114 2.30 19.03 -8.01
C ILE A 114 1.08 19.86 -8.39
N ASP A 115 0.19 20.08 -7.44
CA ASP A 115 -1.01 20.90 -7.62
C ASP A 115 -1.00 22.02 -6.57
N THR A 116 -1.03 23.27 -7.02
CA THR A 116 -1.03 24.46 -6.15
C THR A 116 0.06 24.35 -5.07
N GLU A 117 1.30 24.04 -5.50
CA GLU A 117 2.48 23.89 -4.63
C GLU A 117 2.40 22.73 -3.61
N LYS A 118 1.43 21.81 -3.74
CA LYS A 118 1.31 20.62 -2.89
C LYS A 118 1.59 19.35 -3.68
N LEU A 119 2.28 18.41 -3.04
CA LEU A 119 2.46 17.06 -3.56
C LEU A 119 1.13 16.30 -3.50
N VAL A 120 0.68 15.78 -4.64
CA VAL A 120 -0.47 14.88 -4.74
C VAL A 120 0.01 13.54 -5.28
N LEU A 121 -0.13 12.50 -4.47
CA LEU A 121 0.23 11.13 -4.84
C LEU A 121 -0.89 10.51 -5.66
N LEU A 122 -0.53 9.83 -6.75
CA LEU A 122 -1.48 9.21 -7.66
C LEU A 122 -1.35 7.69 -7.59
N GLY A 123 -2.47 7.01 -7.73
CA GLY A 123 -2.51 5.58 -7.98
C GLY A 123 -3.82 5.16 -8.64
N GLU A 124 -3.97 3.87 -8.88
CA GLU A 124 -5.15 3.33 -9.54
C GLU A 124 -6.41 3.55 -8.68
N GLY A 125 -7.25 4.49 -9.11
CA GLY A 125 -8.51 4.83 -8.45
C GLY A 125 -8.36 5.65 -7.16
N TYR A 126 -7.19 6.24 -6.89
CA TYR A 126 -7.00 7.13 -5.74
C TYR A 126 -6.01 8.26 -6.00
N GLU A 127 -6.23 9.36 -5.29
CA GLU A 127 -5.26 10.42 -5.10
C GLU A 127 -5.17 10.77 -3.62
N VAL A 128 -3.97 11.14 -3.15
CA VAL A 128 -3.72 11.46 -1.75
C VAL A 128 -2.78 12.64 -1.66
N THR A 129 -3.19 13.68 -0.96
CA THR A 129 -2.28 14.72 -0.46
C THR A 129 -1.73 14.24 0.89
N PRO A 130 -0.45 13.86 1.00
CA PRO A 130 0.10 13.35 2.24
C PRO A 130 0.16 14.47 3.28
N GLN A 131 -0.21 14.14 4.51
CA GLN A 131 -0.19 15.08 5.65
C GLN A 131 0.75 14.63 6.78
N ARG A 132 1.21 13.39 6.70
CA ARG A 132 2.08 12.76 7.69
C ARG A 132 3.14 11.95 6.96
N SER A 133 4.30 11.82 7.59
CA SER A 133 5.35 10.92 7.14
C SER A 133 6.00 10.22 8.33
N MET A 134 6.79 9.20 8.03
CA MET A 134 7.53 8.43 9.01
C MET A 134 8.99 8.39 8.59
N ALA A 135 9.87 8.83 9.49
CA ALA A 135 11.29 8.96 9.19
C ALA A 135 12.05 7.65 9.47
N PHE A 136 12.77 7.18 8.46
CA PHE A 136 13.64 6.01 8.53
C PHE A 136 15.11 6.44 8.46
N ARG A 137 15.96 5.67 9.12
CA ARG A 137 17.41 5.77 9.02
C ARG A 137 17.90 5.13 7.71
N PRO A 138 19.15 5.43 7.27
CA PRO A 138 19.74 4.80 6.08
C PRO A 138 19.81 3.26 6.15
N ASP A 139 19.87 2.70 7.35
CA ASP A 139 19.81 1.24 7.60
C ASP A 139 18.38 0.68 7.61
N LYS A 140 17.40 1.46 7.13
CA LYS A 140 15.97 1.14 7.02
C LYS A 140 15.27 0.90 8.35
N ARG A 141 15.90 1.24 9.48
CA ARG A 141 15.27 1.18 10.80
C ARG A 141 14.50 2.47 11.08
N LEU A 142 13.41 2.36 11.84
CA LEU A 142 12.71 3.53 12.36
C LEU A 142 13.67 4.40 13.16
N THR A 143 13.56 5.71 12.99
CA THR A 143 14.33 6.68 13.79
C THR A 143 13.96 6.60 15.27
N TYR A 144 14.94 6.82 16.15
CA TYR A 144 14.77 6.63 17.61
C TYR A 144 13.71 7.61 18.17
N ILE A 145 12.69 7.07 18.85
CA ILE A 145 11.58 7.80 19.49
C ILE A 145 10.91 8.82 18.54
N ARG A 146 10.38 8.34 17.41
CA ARG A 146 9.56 9.17 16.53
C ARG A 146 8.16 8.58 16.34
N ARG A 147 7.15 9.40 16.66
CA ARG A 147 5.78 9.28 16.15
C ARG A 147 5.77 9.76 14.69
N ASP A 148 4.65 9.57 14.01
CA ASP A 148 4.40 10.23 12.72
C ASP A 148 4.76 11.71 12.80
N VAL A 149 5.50 12.20 11.82
CA VAL A 149 5.85 13.61 11.70
C VAL A 149 4.88 14.28 10.72
N SER A 150 4.58 15.56 10.96
CA SER A 150 3.76 16.34 10.03
C SER A 150 4.48 16.45 8.69
N PHE A 151 3.77 16.18 7.60
CA PHE A 151 4.20 16.50 6.25
C PHE A 151 3.38 17.67 5.75
N ASN A 152 3.92 18.88 5.88
CA ASN A 152 3.27 20.11 5.41
C ASN A 152 4.31 21.13 4.94
N PRO A 153 5.03 20.84 3.84
CA PRO A 153 5.94 21.82 3.25
C PRO A 153 5.16 23.06 2.82
N LEU A 154 5.83 24.23 2.85
CA LEU A 154 5.26 25.48 2.37
C LEU A 154 4.88 25.36 0.89
N SER A 155 5.80 24.82 0.09
CA SER A 155 5.66 24.57 -1.33
C SER A 155 6.44 23.31 -1.73
N VAL A 156 6.03 22.66 -2.82
CA VAL A 156 6.75 21.55 -3.46
C VAL A 156 6.97 21.91 -4.91
N THR A 157 8.20 21.72 -5.39
CA THR A 157 8.62 21.93 -6.78
C THR A 157 9.40 20.72 -7.28
N GLU A 158 9.43 20.51 -8.59
CA GLU A 158 10.24 19.45 -9.21
C GLU A 158 11.56 20.04 -9.71
N ALA A 159 12.68 19.62 -9.12
CA ALA A 159 14.01 20.08 -9.51
C ALA A 159 14.54 19.32 -10.74
N SER A 160 14.18 18.05 -10.85
CA SER A 160 14.39 17.15 -11.99
C SER A 160 13.36 16.00 -11.87
N PRO A 161 13.16 15.14 -12.89
CA PRO A 161 12.22 14.02 -12.81
C PRO A 161 12.38 13.22 -11.52
N ASP A 162 11.29 13.04 -10.78
CA ASP A 162 11.20 12.31 -9.50
C ASP A 162 12.00 12.93 -8.33
N VAL A 163 12.59 14.11 -8.50
CA VAL A 163 13.35 14.82 -7.46
C VAL A 163 12.62 16.09 -7.06
N LEU A 164 12.12 16.08 -5.83
CA LEU A 164 11.28 17.11 -5.25
C LEU A 164 12.09 18.03 -4.33
N ARG A 165 11.79 19.32 -4.40
CA ARG A 165 12.23 20.36 -3.48
C ARG A 165 11.05 20.97 -2.76
#